data_AF-A0A2D7K388-F1
#
_entry.id   AF-A0A2D7K388-F1
#
_cell.length_a   1.000
_cell.length_b   1.000
_cell.length_c   1.000
_cell.angle_alpha   90.00
_cell.angle_beta   90.00
_cell.angle_gamma   90.00
#
_symmetry.space_group_name_H-M   'P 1'
#
loop_
_entity.id
_entity.type
_entity.pdbx_description
1 polymer ?
#
loop_
_entity_poly.entity_id
_entity_poly.type
_entity_poly.pdbx_seq_one_letter_code
_entity_poly.pdbx_strand_id
1 'polypeptide(L)'
;MPRCSQHTGFLTFLPAVVGLKGLDIGCGEAGNTRVLAGKGAKMFGIDFAPTFLSHAREAEQHTPLDIEFHLADCKELPFAQAYLDFVVASLSLMDVDDLDRALDKA
;
A
#
# COMPACT_ATOMS: atom_id res chain seq x y z
N MET A 1 -9.11 -23.10 2.14
CA MET A 1 -10.24 -22.20 2.48
C MET A 1 -10.45 -21.24 1.32
N PRO A 2 -11.69 -21.01 0.85
CA PRO A 2 -11.93 -20.08 -0.24
C PRO A 2 -11.67 -18.67 0.29
N ARG A 3 -10.68 -18.00 -0.31
CA ARG A 3 -10.23 -16.67 0.04
C ARG A 3 -11.38 -15.70 -0.22
N CYS A 4 -11.93 -15.10 0.85
CA CYS A 4 -13.00 -14.10 0.78
C CYS A 4 -12.62 -13.05 -0.26
N SER A 5 -13.52 -12.78 -1.21
CA SER A 5 -13.37 -11.75 -2.24
C SER A 5 -13.14 -10.40 -1.57
N GLN A 6 -11.88 -10.03 -1.34
CA GLN A 6 -11.50 -8.69 -0.91
C GLN A 6 -12.01 -7.72 -1.97
N HIS A 7 -12.90 -6.81 -1.57
CA HIS A 7 -13.65 -5.90 -2.45
C HIS A 7 -12.72 -4.84 -3.07
N THR A 8 -11.89 -5.26 -4.03
CA THR A 8 -10.97 -4.39 -4.79
C THR A 8 -11.67 -3.70 -5.97
N GLY A 9 -12.99 -3.61 -5.95
CA GLY A 9 -13.80 -3.07 -7.06
C GLY A 9 -13.36 -1.66 -7.49
N PHE A 10 -12.95 -0.81 -6.54
CA PHE A 10 -12.48 0.55 -6.84
C PHE A 10 -11.19 0.57 -7.67
N LEU A 11 -10.32 -0.44 -7.57
CA LEU A 11 -9.09 -0.56 -8.36
C LEU A 11 -9.35 -0.72 -9.87
N THR A 12 -10.60 -1.02 -10.26
CA THR A 12 -11.04 -1.05 -11.66
C THR A 12 -11.19 0.35 -12.25
N PHE A 13 -11.43 1.36 -11.41
CA PHE A 13 -11.63 2.75 -11.84
C PHE A 13 -10.35 3.59 -11.78
N LEU A 14 -9.24 3.02 -11.31
CA LEU A 14 -7.98 3.73 -11.27
C LEU A 14 -7.43 3.98 -12.69
N PRO A 15 -6.75 5.12 -12.91
CA PRO A 15 -6.00 5.34 -14.14
C PRO A 15 -4.90 4.28 -14.30
N ALA A 16 -4.27 4.23 -15.48
CA ALA A 16 -3.18 3.30 -15.73
C ALA A 16 -2.00 3.59 -14.77
N VAL A 17 -1.53 2.55 -14.08
CA VAL A 17 -0.44 2.62 -13.09
C VAL A 17 0.84 1.92 -13.55
N VAL A 18 0.87 1.44 -14.80
CA VAL A 18 1.99 0.69 -15.36
C VAL A 18 3.27 1.53 -15.31
N GLY A 19 4.31 1.00 -14.67
CA GLY A 19 5.61 1.66 -14.53
C GLY A 19 5.66 2.78 -13.50
N LEU A 20 4.54 3.15 -12.87
CA LEU A 20 4.49 4.18 -11.83
C LEU A 20 4.91 3.62 -10.47
N LYS A 21 5.53 4.46 -9.64
CA LYS A 21 5.87 4.18 -8.24
C LYS A 21 4.73 4.58 -7.33
N GLY A 22 4.12 3.60 -6.66
CA GLY A 22 3.00 3.80 -5.76
C GLY A 22 3.33 3.49 -4.31
N LEU A 23 2.80 4.28 -3.38
CA LEU A 23 2.79 3.96 -1.95
C LEU A 23 1.39 3.58 -1.49
N ASP A 24 1.26 2.46 -0.77
CA ASP A 24 0.06 2.06 -0.06
C ASP A 24 0.22 2.33 1.44
N ILE A 25 -0.50 3.34 1.97
CA ILE A 25 -0.46 3.74 3.38
C ILE A 25 -1.49 2.93 4.16
N GLY A 26 -1.02 2.23 5.20
CA GLY A 26 -1.84 1.28 5.96
C GLY A 26 -2.17 0.06 5.09
N CYS A 27 -1.15 -0.52 4.46
CA CYS A 27 -1.31 -1.57 3.46
C CYS A 27 -1.88 -2.88 4.01
N GLY A 28 -1.90 -3.06 5.34
CA GLY A 28 -2.33 -4.30 5.99
C GLY A 28 -1.57 -5.50 5.44
N GLU A 29 -2.30 -6.57 5.09
CA GLU A 29 -1.74 -7.78 4.47
C GLU A 29 -1.45 -7.63 2.96
N ALA A 30 -1.45 -6.41 2.45
CA ALA A 30 -1.09 -6.03 1.08
C ALA A 30 -2.06 -6.50 -0.03
N GLY A 31 -3.34 -6.76 0.29
CA GLY A 31 -4.33 -7.20 -0.71
C GLY A 31 -4.45 -6.26 -1.92
N ASN A 32 -4.68 -4.96 -1.67
CA ASN A 32 -4.78 -3.95 -2.72
C ASN A 32 -3.43 -3.65 -3.37
N THR A 33 -2.37 -3.54 -2.55
CA THR A 33 -0.99 -3.34 -2.99
C THR A 33 -0.58 -4.36 -4.04
N ARG A 34 -0.90 -5.64 -3.81
CA ARG A 34 -0.60 -6.75 -4.73
C ARG A 34 -1.38 -6.69 -6.03
N VAL A 35 -2.64 -6.22 -6.00
CA VAL A 35 -3.41 -6.01 -7.22
C VAL A 35 -2.81 -4.88 -8.06
N LEU A 36 -2.32 -3.81 -7.44
CA LEU A 36 -1.64 -2.71 -8.14
C LEU A 36 -0.29 -3.15 -8.71
N ALA A 37 0.50 -3.90 -7.95
CA ALA A 37 1.74 -4.50 -8.45
C ALA A 37 1.48 -5.44 -9.64
N GLY A 38 0.44 -6.27 -9.56
CA GLY A 38 0.00 -7.12 -10.65
C GLY A 38 -0.51 -6.36 -11.89
N LYS A 39 -0.91 -5.09 -11.74
CA LYS A 39 -1.22 -4.17 -12.85
C LYS A 39 0.02 -3.48 -13.42
N GLY A 40 1.22 -3.77 -12.91
CA GLY A 40 2.49 -3.26 -13.42
C GLY A 40 3.04 -2.03 -12.70
N ALA A 41 2.47 -1.63 -11.56
CA ALA A 41 3.05 -0.57 -10.73
C ALA A 41 4.24 -1.10 -9.92
N LYS A 42 5.24 -0.26 -9.65
CA LYS A 42 6.25 -0.53 -8.64
C LYS A 42 5.71 -0.09 -7.27
N MET A 43 5.46 -1.04 -6.38
CA MET A 43 4.73 -0.75 -5.14
C MET A 43 5.62 -0.76 -3.90
N PHE A 44 5.34 0.20 -3.03
CA PHE A 44 5.81 0.26 -1.66
C PHE A 44 4.59 0.21 -0.73
N GLY A 45 4.69 -0.53 0.38
CA GLY A 45 3.63 -0.61 1.39
C GLY A 45 4.15 -0.21 2.77
N ILE A 46 3.40 0.63 3.49
CA ILE A 46 3.66 0.90 4.91
C ILE A 46 2.47 0.52 5.79
N ASP A 47 2.76 0.03 6.98
CA ASP A 47 1.78 -0.17 8.04
C ASP A 47 2.46 0.00 9.40
N PHE A 48 1.72 0.43 10.42
CA PHE A 48 2.25 0.56 11.78
C PHE A 48 2.16 -0.76 12.56
N ALA A 49 1.31 -1.70 12.12
CA ALA A 49 1.10 -2.98 12.75
C ALA A 49 2.10 -4.03 12.21
N PRO A 50 3.10 -4.46 13.01
CA PRO A 50 4.12 -5.40 12.55
C PRO A 50 3.55 -6.77 12.15
N THR A 51 2.44 -7.18 12.76
CA THR A 51 1.76 -8.45 12.45
C THR A 51 1.26 -8.49 11.01
N PHE A 52 0.65 -7.40 10.51
CA PHE A 52 0.19 -7.33 9.12
C PHE A 52 1.35 -7.36 8.12
N LEU A 53 2.43 -6.63 8.41
CA LEU A 53 3.63 -6.67 7.57
C LEU A 53 4.29 -8.05 7.56
N SER A 54 4.20 -8.81 8.65
CA SER A 54 4.66 -10.20 8.66
C SER A 54 3.90 -11.05 7.65
N HIS A 55 2.57 -10.99 7.65
CA HIS A 55 1.74 -11.71 6.68
C HIS A 55 1.95 -11.21 5.24
N ALA A 56 2.07 -9.90 5.03
CA ALA A 56 2.34 -9.31 3.72
C ALA A 56 3.66 -9.79 3.13
N ARG A 57 4.73 -9.82 3.94
CA ARG A 57 6.05 -10.33 3.54
C ARG A 57 6.03 -11.83 3.28
N GLU A 58 5.31 -12.60 4.10
CA GLU A 58 5.13 -14.02 3.86
C GLU A 58 4.43 -14.25 2.50
N ALA A 59 3.35 -13.52 2.22
CA ALA A 59 2.66 -13.60 0.93
C ALA A 59 3.56 -13.22 -0.25
N GLU A 60 4.43 -12.22 -0.08
CA GLU A 60 5.42 -11.79 -1.07
C GLU A 60 6.50 -12.85 -1.31
N GLN A 61 6.97 -13.53 -0.27
CA GLN A 61 7.90 -14.66 -0.42
C GLN A 61 7.26 -15.83 -1.18
N HIS A 62 5.97 -16.10 -0.94
CA HIS A 62 5.25 -17.16 -1.64
C HIS A 62 4.91 -16.82 -3.09
N THR A 63 4.68 -15.55 -3.40
CA THR A 63 4.37 -15.09 -4.77
C THR A 63 5.00 -13.72 -4.98
N PRO A 64 6.26 -13.68 -5.45
CA PRO A 64 7.00 -12.43 -5.58
C PRO A 64 6.39 -11.50 -6.64
N LEU A 65 6.18 -10.24 -6.27
CA LEU A 65 5.75 -9.13 -7.10
C LEU A 65 6.69 -7.92 -7.00
N ASP A 66 7.83 -8.06 -6.30
CA ASP A 66 8.83 -7.01 -6.04
C ASP A 66 8.27 -5.84 -5.23
N ILE A 67 7.44 -6.15 -4.22
CA ILE A 67 6.84 -5.15 -3.33
C ILE A 67 7.74 -4.92 -2.11
N GLU A 68 8.05 -3.65 -1.83
CA GLU A 68 8.85 -3.26 -0.67
C GLU A 68 7.95 -2.87 0.52
N PHE A 69 8.18 -3.47 1.69
CA PHE A 69 7.35 -3.26 2.90
C PHE A 69 8.12 -2.61 4.05
N HIS A 70 7.59 -1.50 4.58
CA HIS A 70 8.21 -0.74 5.66
C HIS A 70 7.28 -0.62 6.88
N LEU A 71 7.83 -0.84 8.08
CA LEU A 71 7.13 -0.55 9.33
C LEU A 71 7.24 0.96 9.58
N ALA A 72 6.15 1.70 9.45
CA ALA A 72 6.14 3.15 9.60
C ALA A 72 4.76 3.68 10.00
N ASP A 73 4.76 4.80 10.71
CA ASP A 73 3.56 5.63 10.91
C ASP A 73 3.38 6.53 9.68
N CYS A 74 2.15 6.67 9.19
CA CYS A 74 1.81 7.56 8.07
C CYS A 74 2.27 9.03 8.25
N LYS A 75 2.48 9.48 9.49
CA LYS A 75 2.99 10.83 9.80
C LYS A 75 4.50 11.00 9.50
N GLU A 76 5.22 9.89 9.33
CA GLU A 76 6.66 9.84 9.08
C GLU A 76 6.98 8.86 7.95
N LEU A 77 6.75 9.30 6.71
CA LEU A 77 7.02 8.50 5.54
C LEU A 77 8.53 8.32 5.31
N PRO A 78 9.02 7.09 5.05
CA PRO A 78 10.43 6.80 4.80
C PRO A 78 10.85 7.11 3.34
N PHE A 79 10.21 8.09 2.70
CA PHE A 79 10.44 8.46 1.30
C PHE A 79 10.83 9.92 1.18
N ALA A 80 11.69 10.23 0.21
CA ALA A 80 11.99 11.61 -0.15
C ALA A 80 10.79 12.26 -0.86
N GLN A 81 10.65 13.59 -0.73
CA GLN A 81 9.64 14.35 -1.45
C GLN A 81 9.73 14.06 -2.96
N ALA A 82 8.57 13.91 -3.63
CA ALA A 82 8.47 13.63 -5.07
C ALA A 82 9.15 12.33 -5.53
N TYR A 83 9.40 11.37 -4.63
CA TYR A 83 9.90 10.04 -5.00
C TYR A 83 8.80 9.14 -5.60
N LEU A 84 7.55 9.37 -5.20
CA LEU A 84 6.37 8.57 -5.55
C LEU A 84 5.54 9.30 -6.62
N ASP A 85 4.99 8.53 -7.54
CA ASP A 85 4.08 9.04 -8.58
C ASP A 85 2.63 9.09 -8.08
N PHE A 86 2.28 8.23 -7.12
CA PHE A 86 0.95 8.22 -6.49
C PHE A 86 0.95 7.58 -5.10
N VAL A 87 -0.09 7.91 -4.33
CA VAL A 87 -0.38 7.31 -3.03
C VAL A 87 -1.80 6.74 -3.04
N VAL A 88 -1.96 5.55 -2.46
CA VAL A 88 -3.26 4.95 -2.14
C VAL A 88 -3.34 4.73 -0.63
N ALA A 89 -4.53 4.94 -0.09
CA ALA A 89 -4.82 4.73 1.32
C ALA A 89 -6.23 4.13 1.40
N SER A 90 -6.31 2.80 1.54
CA SER A 90 -7.58 2.09 1.50
C SER A 90 -8.00 1.67 2.90
N LEU A 91 -9.07 2.26 3.42
CA LEU A 91 -9.58 1.99 4.79
C LEU A 91 -8.58 2.32 5.92
N SER A 92 -7.51 3.07 5.64
CA SER A 92 -6.45 3.39 6.60
C SER A 92 -6.55 4.80 7.20
N LEU A 93 -7.27 5.72 6.55
CA LEU A 93 -7.39 7.12 6.99
C LEU A 93 -8.51 7.37 8.02
N MET A 94 -9.30 6.35 8.37
CA MET A 94 -10.49 6.52 9.22
C MET A 94 -10.15 6.75 10.70
N ASP A 95 -8.97 6.32 11.14
CA ASP A 95 -8.47 6.44 12.52
C ASP A 95 -7.26 7.39 12.63
N VAL A 96 -6.99 8.20 11.60
CA VAL A 96 -5.88 9.16 11.62
C VAL A 96 -6.32 10.45 12.31
N ASP A 97 -5.81 10.66 13.53
CA ASP A 97 -6.14 11.84 14.37
C ASP A 97 -5.77 13.19 13.72
N ASP A 98 -4.89 13.21 12.72
CA ASP A 98 -4.40 14.41 12.02
C ASP A 98 -4.20 14.13 10.52
N LEU A 99 -5.30 14.17 9.79
CA LEU A 99 -5.37 13.85 8.36
C LEU A 99 -4.56 14.84 7.51
N ASP A 100 -4.57 16.13 7.85
CA ASP A 100 -3.87 17.17 7.11
C ASP A 100 -2.35 16.90 7.10
N ARG A 101 -1.79 16.50 8.25
CA ARG A 101 -0.37 16.17 8.36
C ARG A 101 0.04 14.91 7.60
N ALA A 102 -0.88 13.95 7.45
CA ALA A 102 -0.64 12.76 6.64
C ALA A 102 -0.65 13.08 5.13
N LEU A 103 -1.49 14.04 4.70
CA LEU A 103 -1.58 14.46 3.30
C LEU A 103 -0.44 15.39 2.87
N ASP A 104 0.06 16.26 3.75
CA ASP A 104 1.18 17.18 3.45
C ASP A 104 2.48 16.46 3.07
N LYS A 105 2.64 15.20 3.49
CA LYS A 105 3.82 14.38 3.20
C LYS A 105 3.63 13.40 2.04
N ALA A 106 2.41 13.22 1.58
CA ALA A 106 2.05 12.29 0.50
C ALA A 106 2.39 12.85 -0.89
#